data_AF-A0A5M8QTR7-F1
#
_entry.id   AF-A0A5M8QTR7-F1
#
_cell.length_a   1.000
_cell.length_b   1.000
_cell.length_c   1.000
_cell.angle_alpha   90.00
_cell.angle_beta   90.00
_cell.angle_gamma   90.00
#
_symmetry.space_group_name_H-M   'P 1'
#
loop_
_entity.id
_entity.type
_entity.pdbx_description
1 polymer ?
#
loop_
_entity_poly.entity_id
_entity_poly.type
_entity_poly.pdbx_seq_one_letter_code
_entity_poly.pdbx_strand_id
1 'polypeptide(L)'
;MKDPKEYKELLTLFKAGLASGLISKEEVTTWADKIILKDEEPDIFFIELSLVNSNNDCISYLGNFLKSDSLANGKAILGLLYKRLVEGEELERIVRTMYNL
;
A
#
# COMPACT_ATOMS: atom_id res chain seq x y z
N MET A 1 -17.05 -0.14 -13.23
CA MET A 1 -16.01 0.82 -12.86
C MET A 1 -16.07 1.20 -11.39
N LYS A 2 -15.15 0.68 -10.59
CA LYS A 2 -14.93 1.13 -9.20
C LYS A 2 -14.18 2.45 -9.16
N ASP A 3 -14.60 3.40 -8.32
CA ASP A 3 -13.87 4.67 -8.14
C ASP A 3 -12.67 4.45 -7.18
N PRO A 4 -11.42 4.73 -7.60
CA PRO A 4 -10.25 4.67 -6.74
C PRO A 4 -10.36 5.46 -5.43
N LYS A 5 -11.18 6.53 -5.39
CA LYS A 5 -11.39 7.35 -4.19
C LYS A 5 -12.10 6.59 -3.07
N GLU A 6 -12.89 5.56 -3.39
CA GLU A 6 -13.50 4.69 -2.38
C GLU A 6 -12.45 3.91 -1.59
N TYR A 7 -11.25 3.76 -2.15
CA TYR A 7 -10.12 3.07 -1.54
C TYR A 7 -9.12 4.01 -0.86
N LYS A 8 -9.43 5.30 -0.68
CA LYS A 8 -8.49 6.31 -0.18
C LYS A 8 -7.73 5.88 1.07
N GLU A 9 -8.39 5.31 2.06
CA GLU A 9 -7.75 4.86 3.30
C GLU A 9 -6.73 3.73 3.05
N LEU A 10 -7.11 2.75 2.23
CA LEU A 10 -6.27 1.62 1.87
C LEU A 10 -5.08 2.07 1.02
N LEU A 11 -5.29 2.96 0.05
CA LEU A 11 -4.23 3.54 -0.77
C LEU A 11 -3.24 4.34 0.08
N THR A 12 -3.73 5.05 1.11
CA THR A 12 -2.88 5.76 2.07
C THR A 12 -2.05 4.78 2.90
N LEU A 13 -2.65 3.66 3.31
CA LEU A 13 -1.94 2.58 3.98
C LEU A 13 -0.88 1.94 3.09
N PHE A 14 -1.17 1.70 1.80
CA PHE A 14 -0.19 1.18 0.85
C PHE A 14 0.99 2.12 0.67
N LYS A 15 0.74 3.43 0.52
CA LYS A 15 1.82 4.43 0.42
C LYS A 15 2.74 4.38 1.64
N ALA A 16 2.17 4.41 2.84
CA ALA A 16 2.95 4.35 4.08
C ALA A 16 3.65 3.00 4.30
N GLY A 17 2.95 1.90 3.96
CA GLY A 17 3.47 0.54 4.06
C GLY A 17 4.63 0.28 3.10
N LEU A 18 4.55 0.78 1.87
CA LEU A 18 5.64 0.71 0.90
C LEU A 18 6.86 1.52 1.36
N ALA A 19 6.64 2.74 1.86
CA ALA A 19 7.72 3.61 2.32
C ALA A 19 8.49 3.03 3.53
N SER A 20 7.83 2.20 4.34
CA SER A 20 8.40 1.56 5.52
C SER A 20 8.85 0.11 5.26
N GLY A 21 8.55 -0.47 4.09
CA GLY A 21 8.80 -1.89 3.80
C GLY A 21 7.83 -2.86 4.50
N LEU A 22 6.74 -2.35 5.10
CA LEU A 22 5.67 -3.16 5.67
C LEU A 22 4.78 -3.83 4.62
N ILE A 23 4.71 -3.25 3.43
CA ILE A 23 3.94 -3.76 2.31
C ILE A 23 4.86 -3.79 1.11
N SER A 24 4.89 -4.92 0.40
CA SER A 24 5.67 -5.06 -0.83
C SER A 24 4.88 -4.52 -2.04
N LYS A 25 5.58 -4.13 -3.10
CA LYS A 25 4.92 -3.72 -4.34
C LYS A 25 4.12 -4.87 -4.95
N GLU A 26 4.58 -6.11 -4.81
CA GLU A 26 3.85 -7.30 -5.26
C GLU A 26 2.49 -7.45 -4.57
N GLU A 27 2.39 -7.11 -3.28
CA GLU A 27 1.11 -7.12 -2.56
C GLU A 27 0.14 -6.06 -3.13
N VAL A 28 0.63 -4.87 -3.46
CA VAL A 28 -0.15 -3.78 -4.06
C VAL A 28 -0.58 -4.13 -5.48
N THR A 29 0.33 -4.66 -6.30
CA THR A 29 0.03 -5.14 -7.66
C THR A 29 -1.02 -6.24 -7.64
N THR A 30 -0.85 -7.24 -6.76
CA THR A 30 -1.81 -8.34 -6.61
C THR A 30 -3.19 -7.83 -6.20
N TRP A 31 -3.24 -6.78 -5.37
CA TRP A 31 -4.51 -6.14 -5.02
C TRP A 31 -5.14 -5.41 -6.21
N ALA A 32 -4.37 -4.65 -6.98
CA ALA A 32 -4.84 -3.94 -8.16
C ALA A 32 -5.34 -4.92 -9.24
N ASP A 33 -4.60 -5.99 -9.51
CA ASP A 33 -4.97 -7.04 -10.46
C ASP A 33 -6.31 -7.71 -10.10
N LYS A 34 -6.56 -7.93 -8.81
CA LYS A 34 -7.85 -8.45 -8.33
C LYS A 34 -9.02 -7.52 -8.61
N ILE A 35 -8.79 -6.21 -8.73
CA ILE A 35 -9.82 -5.23 -9.11
C ILE A 35 -10.00 -5.27 -10.62
N ILE A 36 -8.90 -5.22 -11.38
CA ILE A 36 -8.90 -5.28 -12.85
C ILE A 36 -9.63 -6.52 -13.36
N LEU A 37 -9.35 -7.70 -12.79
CA LEU A 37 -9.96 -8.97 -13.20
C LEU A 37 -11.47 -9.08 -12.87
N LYS A 38 -12.01 -8.19 -12.04
CA LYS A 38 -13.41 -8.23 -11.59
C LYS A 38 -14.30 -7.19 -12.28
N ASP A 39 -13.71 -6.18 -12.90
CA ASP A 39 -14.43 -5.08 -13.52
C ASP A 39 -14.34 -5.24 -15.04
N GLU A 40 -15.47 -5.19 -15.74
CA GLU A 40 -15.48 -5.26 -17.22
C GLU A 40 -14.79 -4.02 -17.82
N GLU A 41 -14.91 -2.89 -17.13
CA GLU A 41 -14.28 -1.62 -17.47
C GLU A 41 -13.56 -1.07 -16.22
N PRO A 42 -12.33 -1.53 -15.94
CA PRO A 42 -11.57 -1.09 -14.78
C PRO A 42 -11.06 0.35 -14.98
N ASP A 43 -11.07 1.12 -13.89
CA ASP A 43 -10.50 2.47 -13.89
C ASP A 43 -8.99 2.42 -14.22
N ILE A 44 -8.54 3.35 -15.05
CA ILE A 44 -7.15 3.44 -15.51
C ILE A 44 -6.16 3.51 -14.34
N PHE A 45 -6.58 4.07 -13.21
CA PHE A 45 -5.78 4.12 -11.99
C PHE A 45 -5.30 2.73 -11.55
N PHE A 46 -6.18 1.73 -11.58
CA PHE A 46 -5.80 0.38 -11.14
C PHE A 46 -4.84 -0.28 -12.13
N ILE A 47 -5.04 -0.03 -13.44
CA ILE A 47 -4.16 -0.53 -14.50
C ILE A 47 -2.77 0.09 -14.35
N GLU A 48 -2.68 1.41 -14.21
CA GLU A 48 -1.39 2.08 -14.02
C GLU A 48 -0.71 1.62 -12.73
N LEU A 49 -1.47 1.46 -11.64
CA LEU A 49 -0.96 0.97 -10.36
C LEU A 49 -0.37 -0.45 -10.46
N SER A 50 -0.98 -1.35 -11.23
CA SER A 50 -0.45 -2.71 -11.39
C SER A 50 0.83 -2.76 -12.23
N LEU A 51 1.00 -1.82 -13.15
CA LEU A 51 2.13 -1.74 -14.08
C LEU A 51 3.35 -0.98 -13.55
N VAL A 52 3.26 -0.36 -12.37
CA VAL A 52 4.37 0.43 -11.81
C VAL A 52 5.64 -0.42 -11.61
N ASN A 53 6.81 0.10 -11.97
CA ASN A 53 8.04 -0.71 -12.04
C ASN A 53 8.79 -0.87 -10.71
N SER A 54 8.66 0.06 -9.77
CA SER A 54 9.41 0.05 -8.51
C SER A 54 8.58 0.49 -7.30
N ASN A 55 9.07 0.21 -6.08
CA ASN A 55 8.46 0.71 -4.85
C ASN A 55 8.36 2.25 -4.85
N ASN A 56 9.42 2.93 -5.31
CA ASN A 56 9.48 4.39 -5.34
C ASN A 56 8.48 4.99 -6.33
N ASP A 57 8.36 4.38 -7.51
CA ASP A 57 7.36 4.79 -8.49
C ASP A 57 5.95 4.57 -7.93
N CYS A 58 5.72 3.47 -7.21
CA CYS A 58 4.42 3.15 -6.63
C CYS A 58 4.05 4.15 -5.52
N ILE A 59 5.01 4.48 -4.65
CA ILE A 59 4.85 5.52 -3.62
C ILE A 59 4.53 6.86 -4.26
N SER A 60 5.24 7.23 -5.34
CA SER A 60 5.04 8.49 -6.07
C SER A 60 3.67 8.54 -6.73
N TYR A 61 3.26 7.45 -7.39
CA TYR A 61 1.96 7.32 -8.04
C TYR A 61 0.80 7.48 -7.04
N LEU A 62 0.86 6.73 -5.93
CA LEU A 62 -0.11 6.86 -4.84
C LEU A 62 -0.09 8.25 -4.20
N GLY A 63 1.10 8.84 -4.04
CA GLY A 63 1.27 10.19 -3.49
C GLY A 63 0.61 11.27 -4.34
N ASN A 64 0.76 11.18 -5.66
CA ASN A 64 0.13 12.09 -6.62
C ASN A 64 -1.40 11.98 -6.58
N PHE A 65 -1.93 10.75 -6.52
CA PHE A 65 -3.37 10.52 -6.42
C PHE A 65 -3.97 11.02 -5.10
N LEU A 66 -3.31 10.75 -3.97
CA LEU A 66 -3.82 11.05 -2.63
C LEU A 66 -3.65 12.51 -2.19
N LYS A 67 -2.93 13.33 -2.98
CA LYS A 67 -2.44 14.67 -2.61
C LYS A 67 -1.59 14.58 -1.33
N SER A 68 -0.31 14.22 -1.48
CA SER A 68 0.82 14.09 -0.52
C SER A 68 0.57 13.92 0.99
N ASP A 69 -0.30 14.72 1.59
CA ASP A 69 -0.46 14.96 3.03
C ASP A 69 -1.42 13.98 3.74
N SER A 70 -2.02 13.04 3.00
CA SER A 70 -2.86 12.01 3.60
C SER A 70 -2.02 11.09 4.50
N LEU A 71 -2.28 11.12 5.82
CA LEU A 71 -1.64 10.26 6.81
C LEU A 71 -2.35 8.91 6.92
N ALA A 72 -1.58 7.83 7.00
CA ALA A 72 -2.14 6.51 7.23
C ALA A 72 -2.73 6.39 8.64
N ASN A 73 -3.78 5.59 8.77
CA ASN A 73 -4.37 5.28 10.07
C ASN A 73 -3.36 4.47 10.90
N GLY A 74 -2.85 5.06 11.98
CA GLY A 74 -1.85 4.42 12.85
C GLY A 74 -2.29 3.08 13.43
N LYS A 75 -3.60 2.87 13.67
CA LYS A 75 -4.12 1.57 14.12
C LYS A 75 -3.97 0.49 13.07
N ALA A 76 -4.15 0.83 11.79
CA ALA A 76 -3.96 -0.11 10.69
C ALA A 76 -2.47 -0.52 10.56
N ILE A 77 -1.55 0.44 10.71
CA ILE A 77 -0.11 0.18 10.74
C ILE A 77 0.25 -0.74 11.91
N LEU A 78 -0.23 -0.45 13.12
CA LEU A 78 -0.01 -1.31 14.29
C LEU A 78 -0.58 -2.72 14.10
N GLY A 79 -1.74 -2.84 13.44
CA GLY A 79 -2.30 -4.14 13.08
C GLY A 79 -1.39 -4.95 12.15
N LEU A 80 -0.78 -4.30 11.15
CA LEU A 80 0.19 -4.95 10.24
C LEU A 80 1.46 -5.38 10.99
N LEU A 81 2.02 -4.51 11.84
CA LEU A 81 3.19 -4.80 12.65
C LEU A 81 2.91 -5.98 13.61
N TYR A 82 1.76 -5.97 14.27
CA TYR A 82 1.34 -7.06 15.15
C TYR A 82 1.18 -8.38 14.41
N LYS A 83 0.58 -8.35 13.20
CA LYS A 83 0.48 -9.54 12.35
C LYS A 83 1.87 -10.14 12.07
N ARG A 84 2.83 -9.32 11.68
CA ARG A 84 4.20 -9.79 11.40
C ARG A 84 4.90 -10.36 12.63
N LEU A 85 4.69 -9.75 13.80
CA LEU A 85 5.18 -10.29 15.08
C LEU A 85 4.61 -11.69 15.35
N VAL A 86 3.30 -11.87 15.15
CA VAL A 86 2.62 -13.16 15.36
C VAL A 86 3.06 -14.20 14.31
N GLU A 87 3.41 -13.77 13.10
CA GLU A 87 3.98 -14.61 12.04
C GLU A 87 5.47 -14.96 12.27
N GLY A 88 6.07 -14.47 13.36
CA GLY A 88 7.42 -14.83 13.80
C GLY A 88 8.53 -13.90 13.31
N GLU A 89 8.20 -12.70 12.79
CA GLU A 89 9.21 -11.68 12.52
C GLU A 89 9.79 -11.13 13.83
N GLU A 90 11.11 -11.00 13.89
CA GLU A 90 11.84 -10.50 15.07
C GLU A 90 11.41 -9.07 15.43
N LEU A 91 11.19 -8.84 16.73
CA LEU A 91 10.74 -7.54 17.25
C LEU A 91 11.71 -6.40 16.86
N GLU A 92 13.02 -6.66 16.83
CA GLU A 92 14.02 -5.67 16.40
C GLU A 92 13.73 -5.17 14.98
N ARG A 93 13.39 -6.09 14.06
CA ARG A 93 13.10 -5.76 12.67
C ARG A 93 11.83 -4.92 12.55
N ILE A 94 10.82 -5.25 13.35
CA ILE A 94 9.55 -4.51 13.44
C ILE A 94 9.79 -3.08 13.98
N VAL A 95 10.62 -2.95 15.01
CA VAL A 95 10.97 -1.65 15.61
C VAL A 95 11.73 -0.77 14.60
N ARG A 96 12.72 -1.33 13.89
CA ARG A 96 13.46 -0.61 12.82
C ARG A 96 12.54 0.00 11.78
N THR A 97 11.53 -0.76 11.35
CA THR A 97 10.51 -0.29 10.43
C THR A 97 9.69 0.89 10.95
N MET A 98 9.42 0.98 12.26
CA MET A 98 8.71 2.12 12.85
C MET A 98 9.55 3.41 12.88
N TYR A 99 10.87 3.28 13.01
CA TYR A 99 11.78 4.42 13.15
C TYR A 99 12.51 4.81 11.85
N ASN A 100 12.23 4.12 10.72
CA ASN A 100 13.01 4.24 9.48
C ASN A 100 14.53 4.07 9.72
N LEU A 101 14.92 3.18 10.63
CA LEU A 101 16.31 2.89 11.06
C LEU A 101 16.85 1.59 10.47
#